data_AF-A0A6J1QA30-F1
#
_entry.id   AF-A0A6J1QA30-F1
#
_cell.length_a   1.000
_cell.length_b   1.000
_cell.length_c   1.000
_cell.angle_alpha   90.00
_cell.angle_beta   90.00
_cell.angle_gamma   90.00
#
_symmetry.space_group_name_H-M   'P 1'
#
loop_
_entity.id
_entity.type
_entity.pdbx_description
1 polymer ?
#
loop_
_entity_poly.entity_id
_entity_poly.type
_entity_poly.pdbx_seq_one_letter_code
_entity_poly.pdbx_strand_id
1 'polypeptide(L)'
;MKKNYVTMLALLMWYFMKSTHVSGVKNITHGVSRHIRSIGFPEGSASGIFFALGIPIDIPDKSIAVSFYFEANYGLPYKWNSSYFYEGSYYAKRSLSRQLVYKVFTSKLDNLGYPGLDCLLRTICEAERYSLNENGVLGDILQIIFTPSMSMSEDLPDEIVEAEREQHCDQRYKKCPVNLLDLISHYIDK
;
A
#
# COMPACT_ATOMS: atom_id res chain seq x y z
N MET A 1 52.74 -36.23 -23.90
CA MET A 1 51.42 -36.65 -23.34
C MET A 1 50.62 -35.55 -22.65
N LYS A 2 51.22 -34.53 -22.00
CA LYS A 2 50.47 -33.45 -21.31
C LYS A 2 49.68 -32.47 -22.21
N LYS A 3 50.16 -32.18 -23.43
CA LYS A 3 49.55 -31.18 -24.34
C LYS A 3 48.14 -31.57 -24.82
N ASN A 4 47.88 -32.87 -24.98
CA ASN A 4 46.59 -33.40 -25.45
C ASN A 4 45.52 -33.40 -24.35
N TYR A 5 45.93 -33.42 -23.07
CA TYR A 5 45.00 -33.39 -21.94
C TYR A 5 44.41 -32.00 -21.73
N VAL A 6 45.23 -30.96 -21.94
CA VAL A 6 44.80 -29.55 -21.84
C VAL A 6 43.82 -29.19 -22.97
N THR A 7 44.08 -29.65 -24.20
CA THR A 7 43.17 -29.41 -25.33
C THR A 7 41.86 -30.20 -25.18
N MET A 8 41.90 -31.42 -24.65
CA MET A 8 40.69 -32.19 -24.32
C MET A 8 39.86 -31.52 -23.22
N LEU A 9 40.48 -31.03 -22.14
CA LEU A 9 39.79 -30.28 -21.09
C LEU A 9 39.17 -28.99 -21.61
N ALA A 10 39.87 -28.26 -22.48
CA ALA A 10 39.35 -27.03 -23.07
C ALA A 10 38.13 -27.31 -23.97
N LEU A 11 38.16 -28.38 -24.77
CA LEU A 11 37.04 -28.78 -25.62
C LEU A 11 35.84 -29.28 -24.80
N LEU A 12 36.08 -30.02 -23.72
CA LEU A 12 35.03 -30.44 -22.79
C LEU A 12 34.40 -29.25 -22.10
N MET A 13 35.19 -28.30 -21.57
CA MET A 13 34.64 -27.08 -20.96
C MET A 13 33.86 -26.25 -21.97
N TRP A 14 34.31 -26.15 -23.22
CA TRP A 14 33.58 -25.43 -24.25
C TRP A 14 32.25 -26.11 -24.62
N TYR A 15 32.22 -27.46 -24.61
CA TYR A 15 31.00 -28.24 -24.81
C TYR A 15 30.01 -28.05 -23.65
N PHE A 16 30.47 -28.08 -22.39
CA PHE A 16 29.63 -27.80 -21.23
C PHE A 16 29.12 -26.35 -21.20
N MET A 17 29.92 -25.36 -21.60
CA MET A 17 29.46 -23.97 -21.71
C MET A 17 28.43 -23.78 -22.83
N LYS A 18 28.47 -24.56 -23.91
CA LYS A 18 27.41 -24.53 -24.95
C LYS A 18 26.13 -25.25 -24.50
N SER A 19 26.24 -26.23 -23.61
CA SER A 19 25.10 -27.03 -23.15
C SER A 19 24.24 -26.33 -22.08
N THR A 20 24.74 -25.27 -21.44
CA THR A 20 24.01 -24.47 -20.43
C THR A 20 23.24 -23.30 -21.03
N HIS A 21 22.87 -23.35 -22.32
CA HIS A 21 21.81 -22.48 -22.82
C HIS A 21 20.47 -22.95 -22.24
N VAL A 22 20.23 -22.60 -20.97
CA VAL A 22 18.90 -22.61 -20.39
C VAL A 22 18.09 -21.66 -21.25
N SER A 23 17.23 -22.22 -22.11
CA SER A 23 16.19 -21.46 -22.78
C SER A 23 15.34 -20.82 -21.69
N GLY A 24 15.66 -19.58 -21.33
CA GLY A 24 14.86 -18.80 -20.42
C GLY A 24 13.44 -18.80 -20.95
N VAL A 25 12.50 -19.30 -20.14
CA VAL A 25 11.08 -19.27 -20.46
C VAL A 25 10.68 -17.79 -20.48
N LYS A 26 10.76 -17.17 -21.65
CA LYS A 26 10.15 -15.87 -21.90
C LYS A 26 8.65 -16.11 -21.85
N ASN A 27 7.97 -15.42 -20.94
CA ASN A 27 6.52 -15.43 -20.67
C ASN A 27 6.05 -16.31 -19.48
N ILE A 28 6.58 -16.08 -18.29
CA ILE A 28 5.90 -16.50 -17.04
C ILE A 28 4.66 -15.62 -16.77
N THR A 29 4.60 -14.42 -17.34
CA THR A 29 3.52 -13.44 -17.11
C THR A 29 2.16 -13.81 -17.72
N HIS A 30 2.08 -14.79 -18.62
CA HIS A 30 0.83 -15.12 -19.32
C HIS A 30 0.05 -16.30 -18.70
N GLY A 31 0.60 -16.96 -17.67
CA GLY A 31 0.08 -18.23 -17.13
C GLY A 31 -0.49 -18.18 -15.71
N VAL A 32 -0.37 -17.06 -14.99
CA VAL A 32 -0.92 -16.90 -13.63
C VAL A 32 -1.98 -15.79 -13.65
N SER A 33 -3.03 -15.98 -14.45
CA SER A 33 -4.29 -15.29 -14.20
C SER A 33 -4.91 -15.96 -12.98
N ARG A 34 -4.71 -15.37 -11.80
CA ARG A 34 -5.25 -15.88 -10.55
C ARG A 34 -6.77 -15.74 -10.62
N HIS A 35 -7.47 -16.86 -10.81
CA HIS A 35 -8.94 -16.86 -10.77
C HIS A 35 -9.40 -16.30 -9.43
N ILE A 36 -10.21 -15.23 -9.45
CA ILE A 36 -10.79 -14.67 -8.22
C ILE A 36 -11.59 -15.79 -7.55
N ARG A 37 -11.25 -16.08 -6.29
CA ARG A 37 -11.98 -17.03 -5.44
C ARG A 37 -12.90 -16.22 -4.53
N SER A 38 -14.15 -16.65 -4.41
CA SER A 38 -15.06 -16.10 -3.42
C SER A 38 -14.69 -16.62 -2.03
N ILE A 39 -14.67 -15.72 -1.04
CA ILE A 39 -14.67 -16.08 0.37
C ILE A 39 -16.12 -16.32 0.81
N GLY A 40 -16.38 -17.46 1.45
CA GLY A 40 -17.65 -17.76 2.11
C GLY A 40 -17.47 -17.99 3.60
N PHE A 41 -18.52 -17.73 4.37
CA PHE A 41 -18.49 -17.81 5.82
C PHE A 41 -19.53 -18.81 6.36
N PRO A 42 -19.19 -19.63 7.37
CA PRO A 42 -20.16 -20.52 8.01
C PRO A 42 -21.22 -19.76 8.82
N GLU A 43 -22.34 -20.40 9.13
CA GLU A 43 -23.40 -19.82 9.96
C GLU A 43 -22.87 -19.42 11.35
N GLY A 44 -23.30 -18.24 11.84
CA GLY A 44 -22.83 -17.67 13.10
C GLY A 44 -21.47 -16.95 13.02
N SER A 45 -20.86 -16.83 11.84
CA SER A 45 -19.63 -16.05 11.67
C SER A 45 -19.85 -14.55 11.89
N ALA A 46 -18.89 -13.91 12.54
CA ALA A 46 -18.84 -12.46 12.71
C ALA A 46 -17.44 -11.93 12.42
N SER A 47 -17.36 -10.69 11.96
CA SER A 47 -16.13 -9.92 11.81
C SER A 47 -16.22 -8.68 12.70
N GLY A 48 -15.19 -8.45 13.52
CA GLY A 48 -15.07 -7.28 14.38
C GLY A 48 -14.02 -6.31 13.84
N ILE A 49 -14.33 -5.02 13.86
CA ILE A 49 -13.35 -3.95 13.74
C ILE A 49 -13.19 -3.34 15.12
N PHE A 50 -11.97 -3.31 15.63
CA PHE A 50 -11.63 -2.68 16.90
C PHE A 50 -10.50 -1.67 16.67
N PHE A 51 -10.69 -0.45 17.17
CA PHE A 51 -9.60 0.51 17.28
C PHE A 51 -9.72 1.27 18.59
N ALA A 52 -8.57 1.70 19.11
CA ALA A 52 -8.48 2.47 20.34
C ALA A 52 -7.68 3.75 20.10
N LEU A 53 -8.18 4.87 20.63
CA LEU A 53 -7.50 6.16 20.61
C LEU A 53 -7.03 6.48 22.02
N GLY A 54 -5.72 6.50 22.25
CA GLY A 54 -5.11 6.93 23.50
C GLY A 54 -4.59 8.36 23.37
N ILE A 55 -5.13 9.28 24.16
CA ILE A 55 -4.72 10.69 24.20
C ILE A 55 -4.08 10.97 25.56
N PRO A 56 -2.78 11.32 25.61
CA PRO A 56 -2.14 11.73 26.85
C PRO A 56 -2.69 13.09 27.28
N ILE A 57 -2.95 13.27 28.58
CA ILE A 57 -3.32 14.56 29.16
C ILE A 57 -2.14 15.09 29.95
N ASP A 58 -1.63 16.24 29.51
CA ASP A 58 -0.50 16.90 30.16
C ASP A 58 -0.97 17.58 31.45
N ILE A 59 -0.57 17.04 32.60
CA ILE A 59 -0.88 17.54 33.94
C ILE A 59 0.44 17.56 34.73
N PRO A 60 0.78 18.67 35.41
CA PRO A 60 1.98 18.72 36.24
C PRO A 60 1.98 17.60 37.29
N ASP A 61 3.12 16.91 37.41
CA ASP A 61 3.39 15.81 38.35
C ASP A 61 2.51 14.56 38.21
N LYS A 62 1.77 14.40 37.11
CA LYS A 62 0.93 13.22 36.86
C LYS A 62 0.96 12.81 35.39
N SER A 63 1.20 11.53 35.14
CA SER A 63 1.01 10.93 33.81
C SER A 63 -0.35 10.25 33.75
N ILE A 64 -1.28 10.86 33.02
CA ILE A 64 -2.64 10.32 32.84
C ILE A 64 -2.93 10.28 31.33
N ALA A 65 -3.49 9.17 30.87
CA ALA A 65 -3.96 9.03 29.50
C ALA A 65 -5.46 8.73 29.49
N VAL A 66 -6.17 9.29 28.52
CA VAL A 66 -7.57 8.96 28.23
C VAL A 66 -7.60 8.06 27.01
N SER A 67 -8.24 6.90 27.15
CA SER A 67 -8.39 5.93 26.08
C SER A 67 -9.85 5.79 25.68
N PHE A 68 -10.12 5.92 24.39
CA PHE A 68 -11.41 5.61 23.79
C PHE A 68 -11.32 4.29 23.06
N TYR A 69 -12.29 3.40 23.28
CA TYR A 69 -12.36 2.08 22.66
C TYR A 69 -13.57 2.02 21.74
N PHE A 70 -13.34 1.68 20.48
CA PHE A 70 -14.39 1.55 19.48
C PHE A 70 -14.42 0.12 18.98
N GLU A 71 -15.56 -0.52 19.13
CA GLU A 71 -15.78 -1.89 18.70
C GLU A 71 -17.02 -1.94 17.80
N ALA A 72 -16.86 -2.52 16.62
CA ALA A 72 -17.92 -2.71 15.67
C ALA A 72 -17.92 -4.17 15.21
N ASN A 73 -18.94 -4.93 15.64
CA ASN A 73 -19.12 -6.33 15.27
C ASN A 73 -20.18 -6.46 14.17
N TYR A 74 -19.82 -7.10 13.06
CA TYR A 74 -20.65 -7.30 11.89
C TYR A 74 -20.86 -8.79 11.64
N GLY A 75 -22.12 -9.23 11.59
CA GLY A 75 -22.44 -10.59 11.15
C GLY A 75 -22.02 -10.80 9.70
N LEU A 76 -21.33 -11.91 9.43
CA LEU A 76 -20.85 -12.21 8.08
C LEU A 76 -21.93 -12.92 7.25
N PRO A 77 -22.01 -12.64 5.94
CA PRO A 77 -23.00 -13.27 5.08
C PRO A 77 -22.67 -14.76 4.90
N TYR A 78 -23.57 -15.63 5.38
CA TYR A 78 -23.43 -17.09 5.27
C TYR A 78 -24.34 -17.71 4.19
N LYS A 79 -25.29 -16.93 3.64
CA LYS A 79 -26.24 -17.39 2.62
C LYS A 79 -25.72 -17.09 1.21
N TRP A 80 -25.47 -18.16 0.45
CA TRP A 80 -24.98 -18.10 -0.93
C TRP A 80 -26.00 -17.59 -1.96
N ASN A 81 -27.29 -17.57 -1.61
CA ASN A 81 -28.38 -17.07 -2.48
C ASN A 81 -28.69 -15.58 -2.24
N SER A 82 -27.85 -14.88 -1.48
CA SER A 82 -28.12 -13.49 -1.13
C SER A 82 -27.81 -12.57 -2.31
N SER A 83 -28.77 -11.72 -2.68
CA SER A 83 -28.60 -10.69 -3.71
C SER A 83 -27.49 -9.69 -3.39
N TYR A 84 -27.04 -9.61 -2.13
CA TYR A 84 -25.89 -8.80 -1.72
C TYR A 84 -24.62 -9.15 -2.49
N PHE A 85 -24.41 -10.41 -2.89
CA PHE A 85 -23.18 -10.83 -3.58
C PHE A 85 -23.23 -10.59 -5.10
N TYR A 86 -24.44 -10.54 -5.69
CA TYR A 86 -24.64 -10.40 -7.14
C TYR A 86 -24.88 -8.95 -7.58
N GLU A 87 -25.14 -8.04 -6.64
CA GLU A 87 -25.33 -6.63 -6.94
C GLU A 87 -23.97 -5.91 -6.94
N GLY A 88 -23.25 -6.03 -8.06
CA GLY A 88 -21.95 -5.37 -8.27
C GLY A 88 -21.96 -3.86 -8.02
N SER A 89 -23.13 -3.21 -8.10
CA SER A 89 -23.32 -1.80 -7.77
C SER A 89 -23.17 -1.50 -6.27
N TYR A 90 -23.50 -2.44 -5.37
CA TYR A 90 -23.40 -2.25 -3.92
C TYR A 90 -21.94 -2.28 -3.43
N TYR A 91 -21.12 -3.17 -4.00
CA TYR A 91 -19.67 -3.20 -3.73
C TYR A 91 -18.93 -2.03 -4.38
N ALA A 92 -19.27 -1.66 -5.62
CA ALA A 92 -18.70 -0.47 -6.27
C ALA A 92 -18.98 0.83 -5.50
N LYS A 93 -20.13 0.91 -4.80
CA LYS A 93 -20.51 2.08 -4.00
C LYS A 93 -19.85 2.12 -2.60
N ARG A 94 -19.22 1.02 -2.17
CA ARG A 94 -18.53 0.90 -0.87
C ARG A 94 -17.04 0.61 -0.97
N SER A 95 -16.51 0.36 -2.17
CA SER A 95 -15.07 0.27 -2.37
C SER A 95 -14.43 1.62 -2.08
N LEU A 96 -13.48 1.64 -1.15
CA LEU A 96 -12.60 2.78 -0.95
C LEU A 96 -11.71 2.89 -2.20
N SER A 97 -12.04 3.82 -3.10
CA SER A 97 -11.17 4.19 -4.21
C SER A 97 -10.16 5.23 -3.74
N ARG A 98 -8.95 5.20 -4.30
CA ARG A 98 -7.94 6.23 -4.05
C ARG A 98 -8.45 7.59 -4.47
N GLN A 99 -9.21 7.67 -5.57
CA GLN A 99 -9.86 8.92 -5.97
C GLN A 99 -10.71 9.52 -4.84
N LEU A 100 -11.50 8.69 -4.13
CA LEU A 100 -12.30 9.14 -3.00
C LEU A 100 -11.41 9.58 -1.84
N VAL A 101 -10.40 8.76 -1.48
CA VAL A 101 -9.47 9.08 -0.39
C VAL A 101 -8.75 10.39 -0.66
N TYR A 102 -8.19 10.56 -1.85
CA TYR A 102 -7.47 11.77 -2.27
C TYR A 102 -8.39 12.99 -2.29
N LYS A 103 -9.64 12.85 -2.74
CA LYS A 103 -10.60 13.95 -2.69
C LYS A 103 -10.94 14.38 -1.27
N VAL A 104 -11.15 13.43 -0.36
CA VAL A 104 -11.40 13.72 1.06
C VAL A 104 -10.16 14.37 1.68
N PHE A 105 -8.98 13.85 1.36
CA PHE A 105 -7.69 14.34 1.83
C PHE A 105 -7.45 15.80 1.43
N THR A 106 -7.53 16.11 0.13
CA THR A 106 -7.31 17.47 -0.38
C THR A 106 -8.33 18.43 0.21
N SER A 107 -9.62 18.07 0.20
CA SER A 107 -10.69 18.89 0.78
C SER A 107 -10.45 19.18 2.26
N LYS A 108 -9.96 18.20 3.02
CA LYS A 108 -9.69 18.41 4.45
C LYS A 108 -8.54 19.37 4.68
N LEU A 109 -7.47 19.26 3.89
CA LEU A 109 -6.32 20.17 3.97
C LEU A 109 -6.66 21.59 3.50
N ASP A 110 -7.44 21.72 2.43
CA ASP A 110 -7.95 23.03 1.96
C ASP A 110 -8.77 23.72 3.06
N ASN A 111 -9.64 22.96 3.75
CA ASN A 111 -10.42 23.46 4.89
C ASN A 111 -9.55 23.85 6.11
N LEU A 112 -8.35 23.29 6.23
CA LEU A 112 -7.38 23.65 7.26
C LEU A 112 -6.48 24.82 6.83
N GLY A 113 -6.65 25.35 5.60
CA GLY A 113 -5.87 26.46 5.07
C GLY A 113 -4.56 26.06 4.40
N TYR A 114 -4.36 24.77 4.11
CA TYR A 114 -3.20 24.26 3.37
C TYR A 114 -3.56 24.03 1.90
N PRO A 115 -2.61 24.15 0.96
CA PRO A 115 -2.87 23.82 -0.45
C PRO A 115 -3.01 22.30 -0.59
N GLY A 116 -4.26 21.80 -0.58
CA GLY A 116 -4.56 20.38 -0.43
C GLY A 116 -3.97 19.51 -1.53
N LEU A 117 -4.00 19.98 -2.78
CA LEU A 117 -3.39 19.26 -3.91
C LEU A 117 -1.87 19.16 -3.76
N ASP A 118 -1.16 20.27 -3.55
CA ASP A 118 0.30 20.25 -3.36
C ASP A 118 0.71 19.35 -2.19
N CYS A 119 -0.07 19.36 -1.10
CA CYS A 119 0.18 18.49 0.05
C CYS A 119 -0.08 17.01 -0.22
N LEU A 120 -1.11 16.68 -1.01
CA LEU A 120 -1.34 15.31 -1.45
C LEU A 120 -0.17 14.80 -2.29
N LEU A 121 0.28 15.59 -3.27
CA LEU A 121 1.39 15.23 -4.14
C LEU A 121 2.69 15.07 -3.36
N ARG A 122 2.95 15.96 -2.39
CA ARG A 122 4.08 15.82 -1.45
C ARG A 122 4.01 14.50 -0.68
N THR A 123 2.84 14.16 -0.13
CA THR A 123 2.64 12.92 0.66
C THR A 123 2.86 11.67 -0.19
N ILE A 124 2.37 11.64 -1.44
CA ILE A 124 2.57 10.52 -2.37
C ILE A 124 4.04 10.37 -2.74
N CYS A 125 4.71 11.48 -3.04
CA CYS A 125 6.15 11.48 -3.30
C CYS A 125 6.94 10.92 -2.10
N GLU A 126 6.62 11.37 -0.89
CA GLU A 126 7.32 10.93 0.33
C GLU A 126 7.02 9.46 0.67
N ALA A 127 5.79 8.98 0.47
CA ALA A 127 5.41 7.59 0.73
C ALA A 127 6.14 6.58 -0.18
N GLU A 128 6.54 6.97 -1.39
CA GLU A 128 7.40 6.13 -2.25
C GLU A 128 8.86 6.13 -1.77
N ARG A 129 9.31 7.21 -1.13
CA ARG A 129 10.70 7.35 -0.66
C ARG A 129 10.92 6.70 0.70
N TYR A 130 9.94 6.81 1.57
CA TYR A 130 10.00 6.36 2.94
C TYR A 130 8.95 5.28 3.15
N SER A 131 9.41 4.07 3.45
CA SER A 131 8.51 2.95 3.75
C SER A 131 7.70 3.25 5.01
N LEU A 132 6.38 3.18 4.89
CA LEU A 132 5.44 3.34 6.01
C LEU A 132 5.17 2.02 6.74
N ASN A 133 5.63 0.89 6.21
CA ASN A 133 5.33 -0.47 6.69
C ASN A 133 5.86 -0.78 8.10
N GLU A 134 6.74 0.06 8.65
CA GLU A 134 7.27 -0.12 10.01
C GLU A 134 6.24 0.23 11.10
N ASN A 135 5.13 0.88 10.74
CA ASN A 135 4.03 1.24 11.65
C ASN A 135 2.93 0.16 11.75
N GLY A 136 3.28 -1.09 11.42
CA GLY A 136 2.36 -2.22 11.41
C GLY A 136 1.24 -2.06 10.37
N VAL A 137 0.05 -2.60 10.66
CA VAL A 137 -1.07 -2.65 9.71
C VAL A 137 -1.50 -1.26 9.24
N LEU A 138 -1.45 -0.24 10.12
CA LEU A 138 -1.76 1.12 9.72
C LEU A 138 -0.74 1.65 8.70
N GLY A 139 0.54 1.35 8.93
CA GLY A 139 1.63 1.62 8.00
C GLY A 139 1.40 1.01 6.63
N ASP A 140 1.08 -0.28 6.59
CA ASP A 140 0.79 -1.01 5.35
C ASP A 140 -0.41 -0.41 4.60
N ILE A 141 -1.47 -0.04 5.32
CA ILE A 141 -2.65 0.61 4.74
C ILE A 141 -2.27 1.96 4.12
N LEU A 142 -1.51 2.78 4.83
CA LEU A 142 -1.07 4.10 4.34
C LEU A 142 -0.13 3.97 3.15
N GLN A 143 0.79 2.99 3.17
CA GLN A 143 1.66 2.69 2.04
C GLN A 143 0.82 2.35 0.80
N ILE A 144 -0.15 1.44 0.95
CA ILE A 144 -1.06 1.09 -0.13
C ILE A 144 -1.79 2.35 -0.61
N ILE A 145 -2.36 3.17 0.29
CA ILE A 145 -3.16 4.36 -0.07
C ILE A 145 -2.35 5.48 -0.73
N PHE A 146 -1.06 5.63 -0.45
CA PHE A 146 -0.23 6.74 -0.97
C PHE A 146 0.82 6.33 -2.00
N THR A 147 0.94 5.04 -2.34
CA THR A 147 1.73 4.55 -3.49
C THR A 147 0.84 4.00 -4.62
N PRO A 148 0.43 4.84 -5.61
CA PRO A 148 -0.51 4.46 -6.67
C PRO A 148 -0.16 3.19 -7.44
N SER A 149 1.13 2.92 -7.62
CA SER A 149 1.60 1.73 -8.35
C SER A 149 1.36 0.40 -7.63
N MET A 150 1.06 0.40 -6.32
CA MET A 150 0.84 -0.83 -5.54
C MET A 150 -0.54 -1.47 -5.76
N SER A 151 -1.46 -0.76 -6.40
CA SER A 151 -2.84 -1.22 -6.62
C SER A 151 -3.23 -1.15 -8.11
N MET A 152 -4.43 -1.62 -8.43
CA MET A 152 -4.98 -1.44 -9.77
C MET A 152 -5.08 0.06 -10.12
N SER A 153 -4.82 0.39 -11.39
CA SER A 153 -4.94 1.78 -11.86
C SER A 153 -6.40 2.24 -11.83
N GLU A 154 -6.64 3.39 -11.21
CA GLU A 154 -7.97 4.02 -11.11
C GLU A 154 -8.14 5.22 -12.06
N ASP A 155 -7.40 5.28 -13.17
CA ASP A 155 -7.41 6.45 -14.08
C ASP A 155 -7.15 7.76 -13.31
N LEU A 156 -6.10 7.76 -12.49
CA LEU A 156 -5.70 8.91 -11.69
C LEU A 156 -5.11 9.99 -12.60
N PRO A 157 -5.30 11.28 -12.28
CA PRO A 157 -4.65 12.38 -13.00
C PRO A 157 -3.13 12.18 -13.11
N ASP A 158 -2.56 12.54 -14.26
CA ASP A 158 -1.13 12.37 -14.55
C ASP A 158 -0.25 12.99 -13.46
N GLU A 159 -0.63 14.16 -12.93
CA GLU A 159 0.09 14.85 -11.85
C GLU A 159 0.28 13.99 -10.59
N ILE A 160 -0.72 13.14 -10.26
CA ILE A 160 -0.65 12.23 -9.11
C ILE A 160 0.29 11.05 -9.40
N VAL A 161 0.26 10.52 -10.62
CA VAL A 161 1.12 9.41 -11.06
C VAL A 161 2.57 9.87 -11.19
N GLU A 162 2.79 11.11 -11.63
CA GLU A 162 4.11 11.73 -11.71
C GLU A 162 4.71 12.01 -10.33
N ALA A 163 3.90 12.37 -9.34
CA ALA A 163 4.36 12.64 -7.97
C ALA A 163 5.07 11.45 -7.32
N GLU A 164 4.60 10.23 -7.58
CA GLU A 164 5.23 8.99 -7.10
C GLU A 164 6.66 8.84 -7.65
N ARG A 165 6.94 9.35 -8.85
CA ARG A 165 8.24 9.21 -9.52
C ARG A 165 9.21 10.34 -9.19
N GLU A 166 8.76 11.40 -8.54
CA GLU A 166 9.59 12.54 -8.15
C GLU A 166 10.64 12.12 -7.11
N GLN A 167 11.83 12.72 -7.20
CA GLN A 167 12.97 12.43 -6.33
C GLN A 167 13.10 13.49 -5.23
N HIS A 168 12.78 14.75 -5.53
CA HIS A 168 12.98 15.88 -4.61
C HIS A 168 11.63 16.44 -4.13
N CYS A 169 10.93 15.69 -3.28
CA CYS A 169 9.58 16.00 -2.80
C CYS A 169 9.47 17.41 -2.20
N ASP A 170 10.36 17.77 -1.27
CA ASP A 170 10.35 19.09 -0.60
C ASP A 170 10.56 20.25 -1.58
N GLN A 171 11.37 20.03 -2.62
CA GLN A 171 11.71 21.08 -3.57
C GLN A 171 10.62 21.27 -4.63
N ARG A 172 9.98 20.18 -5.05
CA ARG A 172 8.91 20.20 -6.03
C ARG A 172 7.62 20.76 -5.43
N TYR A 173 7.31 20.36 -4.19
CA TYR A 173 6.04 20.65 -3.50
C TYR A 173 6.21 21.62 -2.32
N LYS A 174 7.05 22.66 -2.49
CA LYS A 174 7.34 23.70 -1.47
C LYS A 174 6.12 24.45 -0.95
N LYS A 175 5.02 24.45 -1.70
CA LYS A 175 3.78 25.12 -1.32
C LYS A 175 3.10 24.46 -0.13
N CYS A 176 3.30 23.15 0.06
CA CYS A 176 2.77 22.47 1.23
C CYS A 176 3.73 22.67 2.41
N PRO A 177 3.34 23.40 3.47
CA PRO A 177 4.22 23.67 4.61
C PRO A 177 4.23 22.52 5.62
N VAL A 178 3.29 21.57 5.51
CA VAL A 178 3.12 20.46 6.45
C VAL A 178 3.60 19.15 5.85
N ASN A 179 4.25 18.33 6.69
CA ASN A 179 4.49 16.93 6.41
C ASN A 179 3.50 16.12 7.26
N LEU A 180 2.57 15.42 6.61
CA LEU A 180 1.57 14.63 7.33
C LEU A 180 2.17 13.38 7.97
N LEU A 181 3.17 12.79 7.34
CA LEU A 181 3.84 11.58 7.83
C LEU A 181 4.59 11.89 9.13
N ASP A 182 5.21 13.07 9.23
CA ASP A 182 5.84 13.55 10.47
C ASP A 182 4.84 13.73 11.61
N LEU A 183 3.59 14.10 11.29
CA LEU A 183 2.53 14.25 12.28
C LEU A 183 2.17 12.92 12.97
N ILE A 184 2.42 11.80 12.29
CA ILE A 184 2.19 10.44 12.81
C ILE A 184 3.45 9.93 13.51
N SER A 185 4.64 10.30 13.03
CA SER A 185 5.93 9.87 13.60
C SER A 185 6.27 10.52 14.95
N HIS A 186 5.74 11.71 15.26
CA HIS A 186 6.12 12.46 16.46
C HIS A 186 5.65 11.85 17.81
N TYR A 187 4.98 10.69 17.80
CA TYR A 187 4.54 10.02 19.03
C TYR A 187 5.53 8.95 19.55
N ILE A 188 6.63 8.70 18.84
CA ILE A 188 7.72 7.82 19.31
C ILE A 188 8.94 8.69 19.64
N ASP A 189 8.85 9.50 20.70
CA ASP A 189 10.01 9.90 21.52
C ASP A 189 9.57 10.93 22.57
N LYS A 190 9.29 10.44 23.77
CA LYS A 190 9.53 11.13 25.04
C LYS A 190 9.46 10.18 26.22
#